data_AF-A0AB35NJ72-F1
#
_entry.id   AF-A0AB35NJ72-F1
#
_cell.length_a   1.000
_cell.length_b   1.000
_cell.length_c   1.000
_cell.angle_alpha   90.00
_cell.angle_beta   90.00
_cell.angle_gamma   90.00
#
_symmetry.space_group_name_H-M   'P 1'
#
loop_
_entity.id
_entity.type
_entity.pdbx_description
1 polymer ?
#
loop_
_entity_poly.entity_id
_entity_poly.type
_entity_poly.pdbx_seq_one_letter_code
_entity_poly.pdbx_strand_id
1 'polypeptide(L)'
;MAVSFGKANYAKTVQRLIERIYNHSPLKDSIYEQAVLWFAAKPQEDAQAAALEQQLYLFENNHSGAKGKAGTARNLKEAESQSQEFNNQIEEAKFQRYSELEAICYDVLQLCQSDTFVDTNQQTAKMLGTIQLMSPTKGRHVAKTNQKVRHLYKALLSLRLLDRLVMDGLIDHPYIMECYQASKELPYADNAIHHPYRDNIHVTVLMAAILQDIGRCHPSCQLLLKGPEGNFDEFRELEADERNTFLQDSYTEAFNYVQHALSKGRYRGRARDERDRFVRDEEQKRELLLLLLKQAARPQEGIGNVLRIPQIYTSMVLSTKQSYNYEDLPKAALALDKSAELGKISKNSVAGFLRIVGMFPQGYGLPYIPKDSDGNDMDRYEYAIVAGLYPSNFRQPFCRIVTYSLTYQASARACVLSIENNLYFAPARKKLEVIPEERLLDILRKLVYDFQERMASPLIPKFWHPYDYFLHTKNQNLWNKAIVISN
;
A
#
# COMPACT_ATOMS: atom_id res chain seq x y z
N MET A 1 -10.34 -25.53 -24.79
CA MET A 1 -10.37 -24.06 -24.70
C MET A 1 -8.94 -23.55 -24.63
N ALA A 2 -8.51 -22.71 -25.58
CA ALA A 2 -7.18 -22.09 -25.55
C ALA A 2 -7.01 -21.27 -24.26
N VAL A 3 -5.91 -21.49 -23.54
CA VAL A 3 -5.63 -20.82 -22.28
C VAL A 3 -5.13 -19.41 -22.59
N SER A 4 -5.92 -18.39 -22.22
CA SER A 4 -5.49 -16.99 -22.27
C SER A 4 -4.84 -16.63 -20.93
N PHE A 5 -3.60 -16.13 -21.00
CA PHE A 5 -2.78 -15.72 -19.84
C PHE A 5 -2.73 -14.19 -19.66
N GLY A 6 -3.75 -13.48 -20.12
CA GLY A 6 -3.86 -12.02 -20.01
C GLY A 6 -4.43 -11.54 -18.67
N LYS A 7 -4.33 -10.23 -18.41
CA LYS A 7 -5.01 -9.59 -17.27
C LYS A 7 -6.39 -9.06 -17.67
N ALA A 8 -7.41 -9.30 -16.85
CA ALA A 8 -8.70 -8.64 -16.95
C ALA A 8 -8.54 -7.11 -16.76
N ASN A 9 -9.48 -6.32 -17.28
CA ASN A 9 -9.37 -4.85 -17.30
C ASN A 9 -9.12 -4.26 -15.91
N TYR A 10 -9.80 -4.76 -14.88
CA TYR A 10 -9.59 -4.30 -13.51
C TYR A 10 -8.18 -4.60 -12.99
N ALA A 11 -7.69 -5.85 -13.16
CA ALA A 11 -6.33 -6.24 -12.78
C ALA A 11 -5.26 -5.45 -13.53
N LYS A 12 -5.50 -5.08 -14.80
CA LYS A 12 -4.65 -4.16 -15.57
C LYS A 12 -4.61 -2.75 -14.98
N THR A 13 -5.74 -2.23 -14.52
CA THR A 13 -5.79 -0.91 -13.88
C THR A 13 -5.05 -0.91 -12.54
N VAL A 14 -5.25 -1.93 -11.71
CA VAL A 14 -4.49 -2.09 -10.45
C VAL A 14 -3.00 -2.23 -10.72
N GLN A 15 -2.61 -3.04 -11.72
CA GLN A 15 -1.21 -3.17 -12.14
C GLN A 15 -0.59 -1.81 -12.53
N ARG A 16 -1.30 -1.01 -13.33
CA ARG A 16 -0.80 0.30 -13.77
C ARG A 16 -0.57 1.26 -12.60
N LEU A 17 -1.41 1.21 -11.57
CA LEU A 17 -1.18 1.99 -10.34
C LEU A 17 0.05 1.53 -9.58
N ILE A 18 0.23 0.21 -9.42
CA ILE A 18 1.44 -0.35 -8.81
C ILE A 18 2.68 0.13 -9.59
N GLU A 19 2.63 0.10 -10.92
CA GLU A 19 3.77 0.46 -11.78
C GLU A 19 4.10 1.95 -11.70
N ARG A 20 3.10 2.83 -11.62
CA ARG A 20 3.30 4.28 -11.42
C ARG A 20 3.86 4.62 -10.04
N ILE A 21 3.58 3.80 -9.02
CA ILE A 21 4.16 3.98 -7.70
C ILE A 21 5.60 3.47 -7.68
N TYR A 22 5.78 2.19 -8.05
CA TYR A 22 7.06 1.51 -7.96
C TYR A 22 7.25 0.59 -9.17
N ASN A 23 8.08 1.01 -10.12
CA ASN A 23 8.57 0.12 -11.17
C ASN A 23 9.97 0.53 -11.61
N HIS A 24 10.48 -0.16 -12.64
CA HIS A 24 11.60 0.31 -13.42
C HIS A 24 11.08 0.45 -14.85
N SER A 25 10.92 1.68 -15.33
CA SER A 25 10.42 1.99 -16.65
C SER A 25 11.54 2.64 -17.50
N PRO A 26 11.50 2.51 -18.84
CA PRO A 26 12.43 3.24 -19.70
C PRO A 26 12.36 4.76 -19.52
N LEU A 27 11.21 5.28 -19.09
CA LEU A 27 10.95 6.71 -18.90
C LEU A 27 11.34 7.21 -17.49
N LYS A 28 11.58 6.30 -16.53
CA LYS A 28 11.86 6.61 -15.12
C LYS A 28 10.81 7.51 -14.48
N ASP A 29 9.56 7.20 -14.76
CA ASP A 29 8.38 8.00 -14.44
C ASP A 29 7.58 7.49 -13.23
N SER A 30 8.03 6.40 -12.58
CA SER A 30 7.43 6.02 -11.30
C SER A 30 7.93 6.89 -10.16
N ILE A 31 7.10 7.07 -9.13
CA ILE A 31 7.45 7.90 -7.94
C ILE A 31 8.79 7.49 -7.33
N TYR A 32 9.03 6.18 -7.21
CA TYR A 32 10.28 5.67 -6.65
C TYR A 32 11.50 5.85 -7.57
N GLU A 33 11.32 5.82 -8.89
CA GLU A 33 12.41 6.13 -9.84
C GLU A 33 12.78 7.62 -9.82
N GLN A 34 11.77 8.48 -9.78
CA GLN A 34 11.98 9.92 -9.62
C GLN A 34 12.70 10.25 -8.31
N ALA A 35 12.40 9.51 -7.23
CA ALA A 35 13.14 9.65 -5.98
C ALA A 35 14.60 9.24 -6.11
N VAL A 36 14.90 8.12 -6.78
CA VAL A 36 16.30 7.72 -7.06
C VAL A 36 17.04 8.81 -7.84
N LEU A 37 16.41 9.37 -8.88
CA LEU A 37 17.01 10.45 -9.67
C LEU A 37 17.26 11.71 -8.82
N TRP A 38 16.28 12.10 -8.00
CA TRP A 38 16.41 13.27 -7.13
C TRP A 38 17.52 13.10 -6.10
N PHE A 39 17.57 11.97 -5.39
CA PHE A 39 18.61 11.72 -4.40
C PHE A 39 20.01 11.69 -5.02
N ALA A 40 20.15 11.20 -6.26
CA ALA A 40 21.43 11.20 -6.97
C ALA A 40 21.86 12.60 -7.41
N ALA A 41 20.93 13.47 -7.82
CA ALA A 41 21.22 14.82 -8.29
C ALA A 41 21.40 15.84 -7.15
N LYS A 42 20.74 15.63 -6.01
CA LYS A 42 20.65 16.59 -4.90
C LYS A 42 21.99 17.19 -4.44
N PRO A 43 23.08 16.42 -4.24
CA PRO A 43 24.36 17.00 -3.80
C PRO A 43 24.95 17.99 -4.82
N GLN A 44 24.78 17.71 -6.11
CA GLN A 44 25.24 18.61 -7.17
C GLN A 44 24.35 19.85 -7.27
N GLU A 45 23.03 19.67 -7.16
CA GLU A 45 22.07 20.78 -7.12
C GLU A 45 22.35 21.72 -5.94
N ASP A 46 22.68 21.20 -4.76
CA ASP A 46 23.02 21.99 -3.57
C ASP A 46 24.32 22.77 -3.74
N ALA A 47 25.35 22.15 -4.31
CA ALA A 47 26.61 22.83 -4.59
C ALA A 47 26.41 23.97 -5.61
N GLN A 48 25.58 23.75 -6.63
CA GLN A 48 25.24 24.76 -7.62
C GLN A 48 24.42 25.91 -7.01
N ALA A 49 23.43 25.61 -6.16
CA ALA A 49 22.66 26.61 -5.44
C ALA A 49 23.58 27.51 -4.58
N ALA A 50 24.47 26.91 -3.80
CA ALA A 50 25.41 27.63 -2.94
C ALA A 50 26.39 28.50 -3.75
N ALA A 51 26.87 28.01 -4.90
CA ALA A 51 27.75 28.77 -5.78
C ALA A 51 27.06 30.01 -6.38
N LEU A 52 25.80 29.87 -6.80
CA LEU A 52 24.99 30.98 -7.32
C LEU A 52 24.69 32.02 -6.22
N GLU A 53 24.37 31.57 -5.01
CA GLU A 53 24.15 32.46 -3.85
C GLU A 53 25.42 33.24 -3.49
N GLN A 54 26.58 32.57 -3.47
CA GLN A 54 27.87 33.22 -3.24
C GLN A 54 28.21 34.24 -4.34
N GLN A 55 27.90 33.92 -5.60
CA GLN A 55 28.14 34.82 -6.73
C GLN A 55 27.29 36.09 -6.63
N LEU A 56 26.01 35.97 -6.25
CA LEU A 56 25.12 37.11 -5.99
C LEU A 56 25.66 37.99 -4.87
N TYR A 57 26.03 37.39 -3.73
CA TYR A 57 26.58 38.11 -2.59
C TYR A 57 27.86 38.91 -2.94
N LEU A 58 28.74 38.32 -3.76
CA LEU A 58 29.96 39.00 -4.22
C LEU A 58 29.64 40.18 -5.15
N PHE A 59 28.68 40.04 -6.06
CA PHE A 59 28.29 41.13 -6.94
C PHE A 59 27.56 42.27 -6.20
N GLU A 60 26.71 41.95 -5.21
CA GLU A 60 26.04 42.94 -4.37
C GLU A 60 27.03 43.76 -3.54
N ASN A 61 28.02 43.11 -2.90
CA ASN A 61 29.05 43.79 -2.11
C ASN A 61 30.04 44.58 -2.97
N ASN A 62 30.35 44.11 -4.18
CA ASN A 62 31.18 44.88 -5.11
C ASN A 62 30.43 46.07 -5.72
N HIS A 63 29.09 46.03 -5.74
CA HIS A 63 28.25 47.15 -6.18
C HIS A 63 28.23 48.31 -5.18
N SER A 64 28.38 48.02 -3.87
CA SER A 64 28.43 49.03 -2.80
C SER A 64 29.82 49.67 -2.61
N GLY A 65 30.87 49.09 -3.20
CA GLY A 65 32.29 49.45 -3.00
C GLY A 65 32.87 50.65 -3.78
N ALA A 66 32.97 50.63 -5.13
CA ALA A 66 33.49 51.77 -5.92
C ALA A 66 33.45 51.56 -7.46
N LYS A 67 33.37 52.69 -8.19
CA LYS A 67 33.79 53.00 -9.58
C LYS A 67 33.82 51.85 -10.61
N GLY A 68 32.66 51.53 -11.18
CA GLY A 68 32.51 50.65 -12.35
C GLY A 68 31.05 50.30 -12.67
N LYS A 69 30.12 51.27 -12.52
CA LYS A 69 28.68 51.00 -12.33
C LYS A 69 27.99 50.18 -13.44
N ALA A 70 28.40 50.31 -14.70
CA ALA A 70 27.68 49.65 -15.82
C ALA A 70 28.03 48.15 -15.99
N GLY A 71 29.31 47.77 -15.86
CA GLY A 71 29.75 46.38 -15.98
C GLY A 71 29.30 45.53 -14.79
N THR A 72 29.44 46.07 -13.57
CA THR A 72 29.00 45.39 -12.34
C THR A 72 27.47 45.22 -12.29
N ALA A 73 26.70 46.20 -12.76
CA ALA A 73 25.24 46.09 -12.84
C ALA A 73 24.78 45.03 -13.86
N ARG A 74 25.46 44.91 -14.99
CA ARG A 74 25.18 43.87 -15.99
C ARG A 74 25.46 42.48 -15.44
N ASN A 75 26.62 42.29 -14.80
CA ASN A 75 27.01 41.01 -14.21
C ASN A 75 26.07 40.59 -13.07
N LEU A 76 25.62 41.55 -12.24
CA LEU A 76 24.63 41.30 -11.20
C LEU A 76 23.31 40.81 -11.81
N LYS A 77 22.79 41.52 -12.83
CA LYS A 77 21.55 41.13 -13.52
C LYS A 77 21.65 39.76 -14.21
N GLU A 78 22.80 39.44 -14.80
CA GLU A 78 23.05 38.13 -15.39
C GLU A 78 23.07 37.03 -14.31
N ALA A 79 23.71 37.27 -13.14
CA ALA A 79 23.70 36.33 -12.02
C ALA A 79 22.30 36.16 -11.39
N GLU A 80 21.53 37.24 -11.23
CA GLU A 80 20.13 37.20 -10.78
C GLU A 80 19.28 36.36 -11.73
N SER A 81 19.43 36.55 -13.04
CA SER A 81 18.71 35.77 -14.05
C SER A 81 19.09 34.29 -14.01
N GLN A 82 20.37 33.95 -13.80
CA GLN A 82 20.83 32.56 -13.69
C GLN A 82 20.28 31.90 -12.43
N SER A 83 20.33 32.59 -11.29
CA SER A 83 19.76 32.09 -10.03
C SER A 83 18.24 31.90 -10.13
N GLN A 84 17.53 32.86 -10.73
CA GLN A 84 16.10 32.77 -10.93
C GLN A 84 15.73 31.59 -11.85
N GLU A 85 16.43 31.41 -12.97
CA GLU A 85 16.18 30.30 -13.89
C GLU A 85 16.43 28.94 -13.22
N PHE A 86 17.53 28.81 -12.48
CA PHE A 86 17.82 27.60 -11.72
C PHE A 86 16.76 27.30 -10.66
N ASN A 87 16.33 28.31 -9.89
CA ASN A 87 15.27 28.16 -8.91
C ASN A 87 13.93 27.78 -9.55
N ASN A 88 13.59 28.37 -10.71
CA ASN A 88 12.39 28.03 -11.45
C ASN A 88 12.40 26.56 -11.92
N GLN A 89 13.55 26.07 -12.42
CA GLN A 89 13.71 24.67 -12.83
C GLN A 89 13.53 23.71 -11.66
N ILE A 90 14.11 24.03 -10.50
CA ILE A 90 13.94 23.24 -9.27
C ILE A 90 12.47 23.23 -8.83
N GLU A 91 11.80 24.39 -8.78
CA GLU A 91 10.41 24.49 -8.35
C GLU A 91 9.44 23.80 -9.32
N GLU A 92 9.72 23.81 -10.62
CA GLU A 92 8.93 23.06 -11.60
C GLU A 92 9.11 21.55 -11.41
N ALA A 93 10.34 21.08 -11.20
CA ALA A 93 10.60 19.67 -10.93
C ALA A 93 9.92 19.20 -9.63
N LYS A 94 9.91 20.02 -8.58
CA LYS A 94 9.18 19.74 -7.33
C LYS A 94 7.67 19.66 -7.55
N PHE A 95 7.12 20.59 -8.34
CA PHE A 95 5.70 20.62 -8.66
C PHE A 95 5.28 19.42 -9.49
N GLN A 96 6.07 19.01 -10.48
CA GLN A 96 5.78 17.83 -11.29
C GLN A 96 5.68 16.57 -10.43
N ARG A 97 6.67 16.33 -9.54
CA ARG A 97 6.65 15.20 -8.61
C ARG A 97 5.43 15.23 -7.68
N TYR A 98 5.09 16.40 -7.12
CA TYR A 98 3.89 16.57 -6.28
C TYR A 98 2.62 16.25 -7.08
N SER A 99 2.46 16.83 -8.27
CA SER A 99 1.26 16.67 -9.11
C SER A 99 1.05 15.22 -9.54
N GLU A 100 2.12 14.49 -9.84
CA GLU A 100 2.02 13.08 -10.21
C GLU A 100 1.63 12.20 -9.02
N LEU A 101 2.24 12.45 -7.85
CA LEU A 101 1.87 11.77 -6.61
C LEU A 101 0.40 12.03 -6.24
N GLU A 102 -0.05 13.28 -6.33
CA GLU A 102 -1.43 13.67 -6.09
C GLU A 102 -2.40 12.98 -7.06
N ALA A 103 -2.07 12.95 -8.36
CA ALA A 103 -2.87 12.25 -9.37
C ALA A 103 -3.00 10.75 -9.07
N ILE A 104 -1.91 10.09 -8.66
CA ILE A 104 -1.95 8.68 -8.24
C ILE A 104 -2.90 8.51 -7.05
N CYS A 105 -2.86 9.42 -6.07
CA CYS A 105 -3.75 9.34 -4.91
C CYS A 105 -5.22 9.44 -5.31
N TYR A 106 -5.59 10.36 -6.21
CA TYR A 106 -6.95 10.45 -6.74
C TYR A 106 -7.37 9.19 -7.52
N ASP A 107 -6.48 8.65 -8.36
CA ASP A 107 -6.78 7.41 -9.08
C ASP A 107 -6.98 6.22 -8.14
N VAL A 108 -6.25 6.17 -7.02
CA VAL A 108 -6.46 5.16 -5.96
C VAL A 108 -7.83 5.35 -5.32
N LEU A 109 -8.19 6.59 -4.93
CA LEU A 109 -9.48 6.88 -4.32
C LEU A 109 -10.65 6.51 -5.25
N GLN A 110 -10.53 6.79 -6.55
CA GLN A 110 -11.55 6.43 -7.54
C GLN A 110 -11.84 4.92 -7.59
N LEU A 111 -10.86 4.08 -7.25
CA LEU A 111 -11.01 2.62 -7.28
C LEU A 111 -11.44 2.00 -5.94
N CYS A 112 -11.31 2.73 -4.83
CA CYS A 112 -11.52 2.17 -3.49
C CYS A 112 -12.51 2.94 -2.62
N GLN A 113 -13.10 4.03 -3.13
CA GLN A 113 -14.06 4.87 -2.42
C GLN A 113 -15.39 4.96 -3.15
N SER A 114 -16.45 5.09 -2.37
CA SER A 114 -17.82 5.31 -2.83
C SER A 114 -18.59 6.12 -1.78
N ASP A 115 -19.83 6.48 -2.06
CA ASP A 115 -20.66 7.27 -1.12
C ASP A 115 -21.12 6.45 0.08
N THR A 116 -21.11 5.11 0.00
CA THR A 116 -21.52 4.25 1.10
C THR A 116 -20.35 3.53 1.74
N PHE A 117 -20.44 3.30 3.05
CA PHE A 117 -19.48 2.48 3.80
C PHE A 117 -19.34 1.07 3.23
N VAL A 118 -20.45 0.47 2.81
CA VAL A 118 -20.47 -0.91 2.29
C VAL A 118 -19.73 -0.98 0.95
N ASP A 119 -20.05 -0.11 0.00
CA ASP A 119 -19.45 -0.12 -1.33
C ASP A 119 -17.96 0.23 -1.27
N THR A 120 -17.59 1.22 -0.46
CA THR A 120 -16.21 1.60 -0.16
C THR A 120 -15.37 0.40 0.31
N ASN A 121 -15.89 -0.38 1.26
CA ASN A 121 -15.20 -1.55 1.77
C ASN A 121 -15.18 -2.70 0.78
N GLN A 122 -16.22 -2.90 -0.03
CA GLN A 122 -16.21 -3.90 -1.10
C GLN A 122 -15.17 -3.58 -2.17
N GLN A 123 -15.08 -2.32 -2.60
CA GLN A 123 -14.10 -1.86 -3.58
C GLN A 123 -12.66 -1.97 -3.04
N THR A 124 -12.46 -1.59 -1.78
CA THR A 124 -11.15 -1.74 -1.12
C THR A 124 -10.75 -3.22 -1.00
N ALA A 125 -11.67 -4.09 -0.55
CA ALA A 125 -11.43 -5.52 -0.43
C ALA A 125 -11.07 -6.15 -1.78
N LYS A 126 -11.78 -5.75 -2.84
CA LYS A 126 -11.50 -6.14 -4.22
C LYS A 126 -10.10 -5.72 -4.66
N MET A 127 -9.68 -4.50 -4.35
CA MET A 127 -8.35 -4.00 -4.72
C MET A 127 -7.24 -4.73 -3.94
N LEU A 128 -7.37 -4.84 -2.61
CA LEU A 128 -6.43 -5.60 -1.76
C LEU A 128 -6.30 -7.06 -2.21
N GLY A 129 -7.43 -7.72 -2.43
CA GLY A 129 -7.46 -9.09 -2.92
C GLY A 129 -6.84 -9.22 -4.31
N THR A 130 -7.10 -8.28 -5.22
CA THR A 130 -6.48 -8.29 -6.56
C THR A 130 -4.95 -8.14 -6.46
N ILE A 131 -4.45 -7.25 -5.60
CA ILE A 131 -3.01 -7.10 -5.36
C ILE A 131 -2.40 -8.42 -4.86
N GLN A 132 -3.03 -9.06 -3.86
CA GLN A 132 -2.54 -10.32 -3.29
C GLN A 132 -2.58 -11.46 -4.33
N LEU A 133 -3.65 -11.58 -5.10
CA LEU A 133 -3.83 -12.62 -6.12
C LEU A 133 -2.89 -12.46 -7.32
N MET A 134 -2.41 -11.24 -7.59
CA MET A 134 -1.39 -10.96 -8.60
C MET A 134 0.03 -11.20 -8.11
N SER A 135 0.21 -11.41 -6.81
CA SER A 135 1.52 -11.62 -6.19
C SER A 135 1.81 -13.12 -6.08
N PRO A 136 2.97 -13.59 -6.55
CA PRO A 136 3.33 -15.00 -6.44
C PRO A 136 3.47 -15.39 -4.97
N THR A 137 3.04 -16.60 -4.64
CA THR A 137 3.12 -17.14 -3.28
C THR A 137 4.31 -18.08 -3.07
N LYS A 138 5.00 -18.46 -4.16
CA LYS A 138 6.17 -19.35 -4.17
C LYS A 138 7.19 -18.93 -5.23
N GLY A 139 8.44 -19.33 -5.05
CA GLY A 139 9.52 -19.15 -6.01
C GLY A 139 10.32 -17.84 -5.89
N ARG A 140 11.31 -17.68 -6.77
CA ARG A 140 12.35 -16.62 -6.68
C ARG A 140 11.86 -15.18 -6.88
N HIS A 141 10.65 -14.98 -7.38
CA HIS A 141 10.12 -13.65 -7.71
C HIS A 141 9.23 -13.05 -6.60
N VAL A 142 9.01 -13.77 -5.50
CA VAL A 142 8.16 -13.34 -4.38
C VAL A 142 8.65 -12.02 -3.78
N ALA A 143 9.91 -11.97 -3.32
CA ALA A 143 10.43 -10.78 -2.63
C ALA A 143 10.38 -9.53 -3.51
N LYS A 144 10.83 -9.64 -4.77
CA LYS A 144 10.79 -8.53 -5.74
C LYS A 144 9.35 -8.07 -6.03
N THR A 145 8.40 -9.00 -6.18
CA THR A 145 7.01 -8.63 -6.46
C THR A 145 6.35 -7.99 -5.25
N ASN A 146 6.53 -8.58 -4.06
CA ASN A 146 6.02 -8.06 -2.80
C ASN A 146 6.55 -6.66 -2.51
N GLN A 147 7.84 -6.41 -2.78
CA GLN A 147 8.42 -5.08 -2.65
C GLN A 147 7.72 -4.04 -3.53
N LYS A 148 7.34 -4.41 -4.77
CA LYS A 148 6.62 -3.49 -5.67
C LYS A 148 5.20 -3.20 -5.15
N VAL A 149 4.47 -4.24 -4.76
CA VAL A 149 3.04 -4.12 -4.46
C VAL A 149 2.74 -3.59 -3.06
N ARG A 150 3.67 -3.71 -2.10
CA ARG A 150 3.45 -3.36 -0.69
C ARG A 150 3.05 -1.90 -0.49
N HIS A 151 3.53 -0.98 -1.34
CA HIS A 151 3.29 0.46 -1.21
C HIS A 151 1.81 0.80 -1.36
N LEU A 152 1.18 0.26 -2.40
CA LEU A 152 -0.25 0.43 -2.62
C LEU A 152 -1.08 -0.32 -1.58
N TYR A 153 -0.67 -1.55 -1.24
CA TYR A 153 -1.38 -2.38 -0.26
C TYR A 153 -1.47 -1.70 1.11
N LYS A 154 -0.35 -1.17 1.64
CA LYS A 154 -0.34 -0.45 2.91
C LYS A 154 -1.09 0.88 2.84
N ALA A 155 -1.10 1.57 1.71
CA ALA A 155 -1.81 2.83 1.54
C ALA A 155 -3.33 2.65 1.66
N LEU A 156 -3.87 1.61 1.01
CA LEU A 156 -5.29 1.24 1.14
C LEU A 156 -5.67 0.91 2.59
N LEU A 157 -4.82 0.15 3.28
CA LEU A 157 -5.05 -0.20 4.68
C LEU A 157 -4.94 1.00 5.63
N SER A 158 -4.02 1.94 5.35
CA SER A 158 -3.87 3.18 6.13
C SER A 158 -5.11 4.06 6.00
N LEU A 159 -5.65 4.17 4.78
CA LEU A 159 -6.88 4.89 4.52
C LEU A 159 -8.07 4.29 5.29
N ARG A 160 -8.24 2.96 5.24
CA ARG A 160 -9.32 2.28 5.99
C ARG A 160 -9.16 2.36 7.50
N LEU A 161 -7.92 2.31 7.98
CA LEU A 161 -7.66 2.48 9.40
C LEU A 161 -8.03 3.88 9.84
N LEU A 162 -7.63 4.93 9.11
CA LEU A 162 -8.01 6.30 9.42
C LEU A 162 -9.53 6.43 9.58
N ASP A 163 -10.30 5.97 8.59
CA ASP A 163 -11.77 6.04 8.63
C ASP A 163 -12.35 5.37 9.87
N ARG A 164 -11.85 4.16 10.20
CA ARG A 164 -12.30 3.43 11.39
C ARG A 164 -12.00 4.20 12.66
N LEU A 165 -10.79 4.75 12.80
CA LEU A 165 -10.38 5.50 13.99
C LEU A 165 -11.18 6.81 14.13
N VAL A 166 -11.45 7.51 13.03
CA VAL A 166 -12.32 8.69 13.04
C VAL A 166 -13.75 8.32 13.46
N MET A 167 -14.31 7.24 12.90
CA MET A 167 -15.65 6.73 13.27
C MET A 167 -15.73 6.28 14.73
N ASP A 168 -14.64 5.74 15.29
CA ASP A 168 -14.55 5.33 16.70
C ASP A 168 -14.25 6.50 17.65
N GLY A 169 -14.04 7.72 17.15
CA GLY A 169 -13.65 8.87 17.98
C GLY A 169 -12.25 8.74 18.58
N LEU A 170 -11.37 7.96 17.95
CA LEU A 170 -9.98 7.73 18.37
C LEU A 170 -8.99 8.72 17.73
N ILE A 171 -9.47 9.58 16.83
CA ILE A 171 -8.71 10.69 16.26
C ILE A 171 -9.29 11.99 16.76
N ASP A 172 -8.45 12.84 17.35
CA ASP A 172 -8.79 14.15 17.89
C ASP A 172 -8.06 15.30 17.18
N HIS A 173 -7.29 15.00 16.13
CA HIS A 173 -6.51 16.01 15.41
C HIS A 173 -7.43 17.09 14.82
N PRO A 174 -7.27 18.38 15.21
CA PRO A 174 -8.24 19.43 14.88
C PRO A 174 -8.55 19.56 13.39
N TYR A 175 -7.50 19.61 12.55
CA TYR A 175 -7.66 19.74 11.09
C TYR A 175 -8.41 18.56 10.45
N ILE A 176 -8.17 17.34 10.93
CA ILE A 176 -8.84 16.14 10.41
C ILE A 176 -10.32 16.19 10.78
N MET A 177 -10.61 16.53 12.04
CA MET A 177 -11.98 16.60 12.52
C MET A 177 -12.75 17.74 11.85
N GLU A 178 -12.15 18.90 11.62
CA GLU A 178 -12.74 19.99 10.86
C GLU A 178 -13.13 19.55 9.44
N CYS A 179 -12.18 18.98 8.70
CA CYS A 179 -12.43 18.46 7.35
C CYS A 179 -13.49 17.36 7.33
N TYR A 180 -13.47 16.45 8.31
CA TYR A 180 -14.45 15.39 8.44
C TYR A 180 -15.87 15.92 8.69
N GLN A 181 -16.04 16.88 9.62
CA GLN A 181 -17.34 17.49 9.89
C GLN A 181 -17.86 18.28 8.69
N ALA A 182 -16.99 19.05 8.03
CA ALA A 182 -17.34 19.84 6.84
C ALA A 182 -17.78 18.98 5.65
N SER A 183 -17.46 17.68 5.67
CA SER A 183 -17.72 16.77 4.55
C SER A 183 -18.95 15.88 4.71
N LYS A 184 -19.64 15.88 5.86
CA LYS A 184 -20.73 14.92 6.14
C LYS A 184 -21.89 14.96 5.15
N GLU A 185 -22.20 16.15 4.64
CA GLU A 185 -23.32 16.39 3.71
C GLU A 185 -22.87 16.47 2.25
N LEU A 186 -21.58 16.24 1.97
CA LEU A 186 -21.03 16.32 0.62
C LEU A 186 -20.98 14.93 -0.03
N PRO A 187 -21.34 14.81 -1.31
CA PRO A 187 -21.15 13.55 -2.04
C PRO A 187 -19.65 13.28 -2.22
N TYR A 188 -19.20 12.11 -1.79
CA TYR A 188 -17.79 11.75 -1.86
C TYR A 188 -17.34 11.50 -3.31
N ALA A 189 -18.18 10.83 -4.09
CA ALA A 189 -17.89 10.41 -5.46
C ALA A 189 -17.91 11.56 -6.49
N ASP A 190 -18.41 12.75 -6.12
CA ASP A 190 -18.46 13.89 -7.04
C ASP A 190 -17.12 14.64 -7.06
N ASN A 191 -16.32 14.37 -8.08
CA ASN A 191 -15.01 15.03 -8.26
C ASN A 191 -15.13 16.50 -8.71
N ALA A 192 -16.32 16.99 -9.08
CA ALA A 192 -16.52 18.40 -9.43
C ALA A 192 -16.63 19.29 -8.19
N ILE A 193 -16.97 18.72 -7.04
CA ILE A 193 -17.13 19.42 -5.77
C ILE A 193 -15.88 19.20 -4.94
N HIS A 194 -15.34 20.30 -4.37
CA HIS A 194 -14.28 20.19 -3.38
C HIS A 194 -14.83 19.52 -2.12
N HIS A 195 -14.20 18.42 -1.71
CA HIS A 195 -14.60 17.62 -0.57
C HIS A 195 -13.43 17.61 0.44
N PRO A 196 -13.47 18.42 1.52
CA PRO A 196 -12.33 18.63 2.41
C PRO A 196 -11.70 17.34 2.95
N TYR A 197 -12.50 16.37 3.39
CA TYR A 197 -11.96 15.12 3.93
C TYR A 197 -11.32 14.22 2.85
N ARG A 198 -11.79 14.28 1.60
CA ARG A 198 -11.22 13.53 0.47
C ARG A 198 -9.93 14.20 0.01
N ASP A 199 -10.03 15.48 -0.33
CA ASP A 199 -8.99 16.24 -1.02
C ASP A 199 -7.85 16.61 -0.08
N ASN A 200 -8.14 16.85 1.21
CA ASN A 200 -7.15 17.30 2.18
C ASN A 200 -6.65 16.20 3.12
N ILE A 201 -7.51 15.25 3.51
CA ILE A 201 -7.14 14.22 4.50
C ILE A 201 -6.78 12.90 3.82
N HIS A 202 -7.69 12.33 3.02
CA HIS A 202 -7.43 11.04 2.37
C HIS A 202 -6.25 11.08 1.41
N VAL A 203 -6.15 12.11 0.56
CA VAL A 203 -4.99 12.32 -0.32
C VAL A 203 -3.71 12.39 0.51
N THR A 204 -3.69 13.19 1.57
CA THR A 204 -2.51 13.32 2.45
C THR A 204 -2.09 12.00 3.11
N VAL A 205 -3.05 11.20 3.59
CA VAL A 205 -2.74 9.87 4.16
C VAL A 205 -2.20 8.90 3.11
N LEU A 206 -2.74 8.93 1.89
CA LEU A 206 -2.22 8.12 0.78
C LEU A 206 -0.79 8.54 0.40
N MET A 207 -0.54 9.85 0.28
CA MET A 207 0.80 10.39 0.04
C MET A 207 1.77 9.90 1.13
N ALA A 208 1.40 10.06 2.40
CA ALA A 208 2.23 9.65 3.52
C ALA A 208 2.54 8.14 3.49
N ALA A 209 1.53 7.30 3.25
CA ALA A 209 1.70 5.86 3.18
C ALA A 209 2.60 5.44 2.00
N ILE A 210 2.40 6.02 0.81
CA ILE A 210 3.23 5.74 -0.38
C ILE A 210 4.68 6.15 -0.11
N LEU A 211 4.91 7.36 0.41
CA LEU A 211 6.24 7.93 0.64
C LEU A 211 6.97 7.39 1.87
N GLN A 212 6.30 6.69 2.79
CA GLN A 212 6.88 6.26 4.07
C GLN A 212 8.20 5.46 3.95
N ASP A 213 8.40 4.73 2.85
CA ASP A 213 9.64 3.96 2.62
C ASP A 213 10.54 4.59 1.54
N ILE A 214 10.30 5.84 1.12
CA ILE A 214 10.97 6.43 -0.05
C ILE A 214 12.44 6.74 0.20
N GLY A 215 12.84 7.00 1.45
CA GLY A 215 14.24 7.21 1.81
C GLY A 215 15.12 5.99 1.57
N ARG A 216 14.55 4.79 1.40
CA ARG A 216 15.29 3.60 0.92
C ARG A 216 16.00 3.88 -0.42
N CYS A 217 15.48 4.78 -1.25
CA CYS A 217 16.08 5.16 -2.54
C CYS A 217 17.38 5.95 -2.40
N HIS A 218 17.70 6.49 -1.22
CA HIS A 218 18.92 7.24 -1.00
C HIS A 218 20.17 6.38 -1.26
N PRO A 219 21.24 6.91 -1.87
CA PRO A 219 22.47 6.17 -2.16
C PRO A 219 23.07 5.44 -0.95
N SER A 220 23.07 6.03 0.25
CA SER A 220 23.57 5.36 1.47
C SER A 220 22.75 4.11 1.81
N CYS A 221 21.42 4.19 1.70
CA CYS A 221 20.53 3.07 1.92
C CYS A 221 20.75 1.98 0.86
N GLN A 222 20.90 2.35 -0.41
CA GLN A 222 21.18 1.41 -1.50
C GLN A 222 22.51 0.69 -1.31
N LEU A 223 23.54 1.40 -0.81
CA LEU A 223 24.85 0.83 -0.49
C LEU A 223 24.75 -0.24 0.61
N LEU A 224 23.98 0.00 1.67
CA LEU A 224 23.75 -0.99 2.74
C LEU A 224 23.04 -2.24 2.21
N LEU A 225 22.06 -2.05 1.32
CA LEU A 225 21.23 -3.13 0.80
C LEU A 225 21.96 -3.98 -0.24
N LYS A 226 22.68 -3.35 -1.17
CA LYS A 226 23.28 -4.02 -2.34
C LYS A 226 24.79 -4.19 -2.22
N GLY A 227 25.41 -3.62 -1.19
CA GLY A 227 26.86 -3.60 -1.02
C GLY A 227 27.57 -2.65 -1.98
N PRO A 228 28.87 -2.38 -1.78
CA PRO A 228 29.66 -1.46 -2.63
C PRO A 228 29.69 -1.83 -4.10
N GLU A 229 29.71 -3.14 -4.40
CA GLU A 229 29.75 -3.66 -5.77
C GLU A 229 28.35 -3.98 -6.34
N GLY A 230 27.28 -3.79 -5.56
CA GLY A 230 25.92 -4.08 -6.00
C GLY A 230 25.53 -5.57 -6.03
N ASN A 231 26.37 -6.44 -5.46
CA ASN A 231 26.23 -7.90 -5.55
C ASN A 231 25.42 -8.53 -4.41
N PHE A 232 25.06 -7.77 -3.36
CA PHE A 232 24.26 -8.31 -2.25
C PHE A 232 22.79 -8.43 -2.64
N ASP A 233 22.15 -9.49 -2.13
CA ASP A 233 20.69 -9.62 -2.16
C ASP A 233 20.08 -8.53 -1.26
N GLU A 234 19.35 -7.59 -1.86
CA GLU A 234 18.71 -6.48 -1.17
C GLU A 234 17.59 -6.89 -0.18
N PHE A 235 17.25 -8.18 -0.16
CA PHE A 235 16.28 -8.81 0.74
C PHE A 235 16.91 -9.71 1.80
N ARG A 236 18.26 -9.76 1.87
CA ARG A 236 18.98 -10.46 2.94
C ARG A 236 18.60 -9.93 4.32
N GLU A 237 18.84 -10.74 5.33
CA GLU A 237 18.83 -10.25 6.70
C GLU A 237 20.02 -9.29 6.90
N LEU A 238 19.74 -8.12 7.46
CA LEU A 238 20.75 -7.13 7.82
C LEU A 238 21.18 -7.38 9.26
N GLU A 239 22.47 -7.27 9.52
CA GLU A 239 23.00 -7.31 10.89
C GLU A 239 22.43 -6.16 11.73
N ALA A 240 22.44 -6.30 13.05
CA ALA A 240 21.75 -5.36 13.95
C ALA A 240 22.17 -3.90 13.73
N ASP A 241 23.48 -3.64 13.57
CA ASP A 241 24.02 -2.30 13.35
C ASP A 241 23.70 -1.77 11.95
N GLU A 242 23.89 -2.58 10.89
CA GLU A 242 23.51 -2.23 9.51
C GLU A 242 22.02 -1.88 9.44
N ARG A 243 21.17 -2.67 10.11
CA ARG A 243 19.73 -2.47 10.16
C ARG A 243 19.36 -1.18 10.86
N ASN A 244 19.99 -0.86 11.99
CA ASN A 244 19.72 0.37 12.72
C ASN A 244 20.08 1.61 11.88
N THR A 245 21.25 1.59 11.25
CA THR A 245 21.69 2.64 10.32
C THR A 245 20.73 2.76 9.14
N PHE A 246 20.37 1.65 8.48
CA PHE A 246 19.41 1.65 7.38
C PHE A 246 18.05 2.26 7.77
N LEU A 247 17.52 1.89 8.95
CA LEU A 247 16.25 2.41 9.42
C LEU A 247 16.31 3.90 9.73
N GLN A 248 17.41 4.37 10.32
CA GLN A 248 17.62 5.79 10.63
C GLN A 248 17.79 6.63 9.36
N ASP A 249 18.64 6.20 8.43
CA ASP A 249 18.88 6.86 7.15
C ASP A 249 17.60 6.90 6.32
N SER A 250 16.95 5.75 6.12
CA SER A 250 15.73 5.65 5.32
C SER A 250 14.61 6.54 5.89
N TYR A 251 14.49 6.63 7.21
CA TYR A 251 13.53 7.53 7.85
C TYR A 251 13.89 9.00 7.60
N THR A 252 15.15 9.38 7.86
CA THR A 252 15.63 10.77 7.69
C THR A 252 15.49 11.23 6.26
N GLU A 253 15.83 10.38 5.31
CA GLU A 253 15.78 10.71 3.89
C GLU A 253 14.36 10.71 3.33
N ALA A 254 13.43 9.94 3.89
CA ALA A 254 12.01 10.09 3.56
C ALA A 254 11.49 11.49 3.97
N PHE A 255 11.94 12.01 5.11
CA PHE A 255 11.65 13.38 5.56
C PHE A 255 12.23 14.43 4.62
N ASN A 256 13.53 14.30 4.30
CA ASN A 256 14.21 15.22 3.40
C ASN A 256 13.55 15.25 2.03
N TYR A 257 13.12 14.09 1.52
CA TYR A 257 12.40 14.00 0.26
C TYR A 257 11.09 14.81 0.31
N VAL A 258 10.26 14.61 1.33
CA VAL A 258 9.00 15.37 1.45
C VAL A 258 9.23 16.87 1.59
N GLN A 259 10.26 17.27 2.34
CA GLN A 259 10.55 18.69 2.59
C GLN A 259 11.15 19.40 1.38
N HIS A 260 12.04 18.73 0.64
CA HIS A 260 12.89 19.36 -0.37
C HIS A 260 12.65 18.87 -1.79
N ALA A 261 12.09 17.68 -2.00
CA ALA A 261 11.79 17.16 -3.33
C ALA A 261 10.38 17.52 -3.81
N LEU A 262 9.46 17.85 -2.89
CA LEU A 262 8.06 18.14 -3.19
C LEU A 262 7.72 19.60 -2.88
N SER A 263 6.89 20.20 -3.74
CA SER A 263 6.29 21.51 -3.50
C SER A 263 4.84 21.35 -3.02
N LYS A 264 4.06 22.43 -3.10
CA LYS A 264 2.62 22.46 -2.82
C LYS A 264 1.86 22.50 -4.15
N GLY A 265 0.58 22.18 -4.11
CA GLY A 265 -0.32 22.42 -5.24
C GLY A 265 -0.32 23.89 -5.69
N ARG A 266 -0.70 24.12 -6.95
CA ARG A 266 -0.81 25.45 -7.55
C ARG A 266 -2.28 25.78 -7.80
N TYR A 267 -2.76 26.90 -7.23
CA TYR A 267 -4.12 27.38 -7.48
C TYR A 267 -4.29 27.79 -8.95
N ARG A 268 -5.36 27.30 -9.59
CA ARG A 268 -5.68 27.58 -11.01
C ARG A 268 -6.96 28.41 -11.22
N GLY A 269 -7.63 28.81 -10.15
CA GLY A 269 -8.87 29.59 -10.24
C GLY A 269 -8.63 31.11 -10.28
N ARG A 270 -9.72 31.88 -10.18
CA ARG A 270 -9.69 33.36 -10.26
C ARG A 270 -10.19 34.06 -9.01
N ALA A 271 -10.81 33.36 -8.07
CA ALA A 271 -11.40 33.95 -6.88
C ALA A 271 -10.37 34.06 -5.75
N ARG A 272 -10.27 35.25 -5.14
CA ARG A 272 -9.32 35.50 -4.05
C ARG A 272 -9.58 34.61 -2.84
N ASP A 273 -10.83 34.48 -2.43
CA ASP A 273 -11.18 33.69 -1.24
C ASP A 273 -10.91 32.19 -1.43
N GLU A 274 -11.12 31.68 -2.65
CA GLU A 274 -10.75 30.31 -3.01
C GLU A 274 -9.24 30.11 -2.99
N ARG A 275 -8.47 31.04 -3.55
CA ARG A 275 -7.00 31.00 -3.49
C ARG A 275 -6.52 30.99 -2.05
N ASP A 276 -7.05 31.87 -1.21
CA ASP A 276 -6.61 32.01 0.17
C ASP A 276 -6.99 30.76 1.01
N ARG A 277 -8.13 30.10 0.72
CA ARG A 277 -8.44 28.77 1.26
C ARG A 277 -7.47 27.70 0.77
N PHE A 278 -7.27 27.61 -0.55
CA PHE A 278 -6.38 26.64 -1.17
C PHE A 278 -4.97 26.70 -0.58
N VAL A 279 -4.40 27.90 -0.45
CA VAL A 279 -3.05 28.08 0.12
C VAL A 279 -2.98 27.59 1.57
N ARG A 280 -4.01 27.85 2.39
CA ARG A 280 -4.08 27.34 3.76
C ARG A 280 -4.19 25.82 3.79
N ASP A 281 -5.03 25.24 2.94
CA ASP A 281 -5.24 23.80 2.87
C ASP A 281 -3.97 23.08 2.42
N GLU A 282 -3.24 23.63 1.44
CA GLU A 282 -1.93 23.11 1.00
C GLU A 282 -0.87 23.15 2.12
N GLU A 283 -0.87 24.19 2.96
CA GLU A 283 0.01 24.24 4.13
C GLU A 283 -0.37 23.13 5.12
N GLN A 284 -1.64 23.05 5.48
CA GLN A 284 -2.15 22.06 6.45
C GLN A 284 -1.93 20.62 5.95
N LYS A 285 -2.08 20.37 4.64
CA LYS A 285 -1.75 19.08 4.00
C LYS A 285 -0.28 18.73 4.21
N ARG A 286 0.63 19.66 3.95
CA ARG A 286 2.08 19.46 4.11
C ARG A 286 2.45 19.22 5.58
N GLU A 287 1.88 19.99 6.51
CA GLU A 287 2.09 19.81 7.95
C GLU A 287 1.60 18.43 8.41
N LEU A 288 0.40 18.03 8.00
CA LEU A 288 -0.17 16.71 8.34
C LEU A 288 0.66 15.57 7.74
N LEU A 289 1.12 15.70 6.48
CA LEU A 289 1.98 14.72 5.83
C LEU A 289 3.26 14.47 6.64
N LEU A 290 3.96 15.55 7.02
CA LEU A 290 5.18 15.48 7.83
C LEU A 290 4.88 14.93 9.23
N LEU A 291 3.78 15.32 9.85
CA LEU A 291 3.35 14.82 11.16
C LEU A 291 3.12 13.30 11.14
N LEU A 292 2.38 12.81 10.15
CA LEU A 292 2.08 11.39 9.98
C LEU A 292 3.37 10.56 9.83
N LEU A 293 4.29 10.99 8.96
CA LEU A 293 5.58 10.34 8.79
C LEU A 293 6.38 10.33 10.10
N LYS A 294 6.31 11.42 10.88
CA LYS A 294 7.17 11.63 12.06
C LYS A 294 6.72 10.72 13.17
N GLN A 295 5.41 10.71 13.40
CA GLN A 295 4.80 9.89 14.42
C GLN A 295 4.79 8.41 14.04
N ALA A 296 4.81 8.04 12.75
CA ALA A 296 4.87 6.63 12.35
C ALA A 296 6.13 5.89 12.85
N ALA A 297 7.25 6.61 13.09
CA ALA A 297 8.45 6.01 13.66
C ALA A 297 8.29 5.58 15.12
N ARG A 298 7.51 6.35 15.90
CA ARG A 298 7.22 6.09 17.32
C ARG A 298 5.75 6.46 17.60
N PRO A 299 4.80 5.64 17.17
CA PRO A 299 3.41 6.05 17.14
C PRO A 299 2.77 6.05 18.53
N GLN A 300 3.14 5.12 19.42
CA GLN A 300 2.53 4.99 20.76
C GLN A 300 0.99 5.04 20.64
N GLU A 301 0.33 6.06 21.22
CA GLU A 301 -1.12 6.29 21.09
C GLU A 301 -1.50 7.36 20.04
N GLY A 302 -0.53 7.96 19.33
CA GLY A 302 -0.76 9.04 18.38
C GLY A 302 -1.21 8.61 16.99
N ILE A 303 -1.45 9.61 16.13
CA ILE A 303 -1.96 9.44 14.77
C ILE A 303 -0.99 8.67 13.85
N GLY A 304 0.29 8.57 14.23
CA GLY A 304 1.27 7.71 13.55
C GLY A 304 0.85 6.24 13.41
N ASN A 305 -0.06 5.75 14.26
CA ASN A 305 -0.64 4.41 14.15
C ASN A 305 -1.37 4.17 12.80
N VAL A 306 -1.93 5.22 12.20
CA VAL A 306 -2.58 5.19 10.88
C VAL A 306 -1.65 4.63 9.81
N LEU A 307 -0.33 4.89 9.91
CA LEU A 307 0.66 4.35 8.98
C LEU A 307 1.38 3.12 9.53
N ARG A 308 1.72 3.12 10.82
CA ARG A 308 2.59 2.08 11.40
C ARG A 308 1.91 0.71 11.48
N ILE A 309 0.64 0.65 11.85
CA ILE A 309 -0.10 -0.62 11.94
C ILE A 309 -0.22 -1.30 10.57
N PRO A 310 -0.69 -0.60 9.51
CA PRO A 310 -0.68 -1.13 8.15
C PRO A 310 0.72 -1.54 7.67
N GLN A 311 1.76 -0.78 8.01
CA GLN A 311 3.14 -1.12 7.64
C GLN A 311 3.58 -2.46 8.24
N ILE A 312 3.33 -2.68 9.54
CA ILE A 312 3.66 -3.94 10.23
C ILE A 312 2.87 -5.10 9.62
N TYR A 313 1.56 -4.93 9.45
CA TYR A 313 0.70 -5.96 8.84
C TYR A 313 1.16 -6.32 7.42
N THR A 314 1.43 -5.32 6.59
CA THR A 314 1.88 -5.51 5.21
C THR A 314 3.23 -6.20 5.14
N SER A 315 4.14 -5.94 6.08
CA SER A 315 5.45 -6.63 6.14
C SER A 315 5.34 -8.14 6.38
N MET A 316 4.22 -8.61 6.95
CA MET A 316 3.92 -10.02 7.13
C MET A 316 3.22 -10.61 5.90
N VAL A 317 2.19 -9.91 5.40
CA VAL A 317 1.35 -10.40 4.28
C VAL A 317 2.09 -10.37 2.94
N LEU A 318 2.92 -9.35 2.72
CA LEU A 318 3.75 -9.13 1.55
C LEU A 318 5.22 -9.10 1.97
N SER A 319 5.66 -10.15 2.67
CA SER A 319 7.03 -10.26 3.16
C SER A 319 8.02 -10.39 2.01
N THR A 320 9.17 -9.75 2.16
CA THR A 320 10.31 -9.89 1.25
C THR A 320 11.36 -10.87 1.77
N LYS A 321 11.14 -11.50 2.93
CA LYS A 321 12.11 -12.44 3.52
C LYS A 321 12.21 -13.71 2.68
N GLN A 322 13.41 -14.29 2.60
CA GLN A 322 13.63 -15.59 1.94
C GLN A 322 12.81 -16.72 2.59
N SER A 323 12.57 -16.64 3.91
CA SER A 323 11.73 -17.57 4.69
C SER A 323 10.23 -17.27 4.60
N TYR A 324 9.76 -16.58 3.56
CA TYR A 324 8.34 -16.28 3.40
C TYR A 324 7.50 -17.56 3.34
N ASN A 325 6.58 -17.69 4.29
CA ASN A 325 5.65 -18.79 4.37
C ASN A 325 4.20 -18.28 4.26
N TYR A 326 3.53 -18.70 3.18
CA TYR A 326 2.14 -18.32 2.94
C TYR A 326 1.18 -18.84 4.03
N GLU A 327 1.50 -19.97 4.69
CA GLU A 327 0.69 -20.50 5.82
C GLU A 327 0.57 -19.51 6.98
N ASP A 328 1.59 -18.68 7.17
CA ASP A 328 1.76 -17.83 8.36
C ASP A 328 1.06 -16.47 8.26
N LEU A 329 0.48 -16.13 7.10
CA LEU A 329 -0.24 -14.87 6.89
C LEU A 329 -1.28 -14.56 7.98
N PRO A 330 -2.11 -15.52 8.45
CA PRO A 330 -3.06 -15.27 9.52
C PRO A 330 -2.43 -14.93 10.88
N LYS A 331 -1.13 -15.18 11.06
CA LYS A 331 -0.37 -14.79 12.26
C LYS A 331 -0.01 -13.31 12.28
N ALA A 332 -0.29 -12.55 11.21
CA ALA A 332 -0.06 -11.10 11.19
C ALA A 332 -0.81 -10.37 12.31
N ALA A 333 -2.02 -10.83 12.67
CA ALA A 333 -2.77 -10.28 13.79
C ALA A 333 -2.04 -10.46 15.13
N LEU A 334 -1.47 -11.65 15.39
CA LEU A 334 -0.69 -11.92 16.59
C LEU A 334 0.56 -11.01 16.69
N ALA A 335 1.20 -10.70 15.56
CA ALA A 335 2.33 -9.77 15.54
C ALA A 335 1.93 -8.33 15.92
N LEU A 336 0.72 -7.91 15.54
CA LEU A 336 0.15 -6.62 15.95
C LEU A 336 -0.20 -6.61 17.43
N ASP A 337 -0.91 -7.63 17.93
CA ASP A 337 -1.28 -7.75 19.34
C ASP A 337 -0.04 -7.70 20.23
N LYS A 338 1.00 -8.48 19.91
CA LYS A 338 2.27 -8.47 20.64
C LYS A 338 2.95 -7.10 20.61
N SER A 339 2.88 -6.38 19.48
CA SER A 339 3.45 -5.03 19.37
C SER A 339 2.69 -4.02 20.23
N ALA A 340 1.37 -4.18 20.35
CA ALA A 340 0.50 -3.35 21.19
C ALA A 340 0.67 -3.66 22.69
N GLU A 341 0.84 -4.93 23.05
CA GLU A 341 1.19 -5.36 24.42
C GLU A 341 2.51 -4.74 24.90
N LEU A 342 3.49 -4.64 24.00
CA LEU A 342 4.77 -3.97 24.25
C LEU A 342 4.67 -2.43 24.25
N GLY A 343 3.48 -1.84 24.07
CA GLY A 343 3.26 -0.39 24.05
C GLY A 343 3.90 0.34 22.86
N LYS A 344 4.28 -0.39 21.79
CA LYS A 344 4.91 0.22 20.61
C LYS A 344 3.89 0.87 19.67
N ILE A 345 2.64 0.40 19.73
CA ILE A 345 1.48 0.84 18.93
C ILE A 345 0.23 0.80 19.82
N SER A 346 -0.80 1.54 19.45
CA SER A 346 -2.04 1.67 20.23
C SER A 346 -2.87 0.39 20.20
N LYS A 347 -3.29 -0.09 21.37
CA LYS A 347 -4.20 -1.26 21.49
C LYS A 347 -5.55 -1.00 20.85
N ASN A 348 -6.11 0.20 21.04
CA ASN A 348 -7.40 0.59 20.46
C ASN A 348 -7.30 0.66 18.94
N SER A 349 -6.19 1.21 18.43
CA SER A 349 -5.98 1.27 16.98
C SER A 349 -5.78 -0.12 16.37
N VAL A 350 -5.10 -1.04 17.06
CA VAL A 350 -4.98 -2.44 16.63
C VAL A 350 -6.34 -3.13 16.62
N ALA A 351 -7.16 -2.96 17.66
CA ALA A 351 -8.51 -3.52 17.68
C ALA A 351 -9.38 -3.00 16.51
N GLY A 352 -9.32 -1.69 16.23
CA GLY A 352 -9.97 -1.09 15.07
C GLY A 352 -9.46 -1.68 13.75
N PHE A 353 -8.15 -1.88 13.62
CA PHE A 353 -7.54 -2.50 12.45
C PHE A 353 -7.97 -3.96 12.25
N LEU A 354 -7.91 -4.78 13.30
CA LEU A 354 -8.30 -6.20 13.23
C LEU A 354 -9.79 -6.38 12.96
N ARG A 355 -10.64 -5.41 13.35
CA ARG A 355 -12.05 -5.36 12.96
C ARG A 355 -12.22 -5.17 11.44
N ILE A 356 -11.33 -4.43 10.79
CA ILE A 356 -11.34 -4.21 9.34
C ILE A 356 -10.92 -5.48 8.59
N VAL A 357 -9.75 -6.04 8.92
CA VAL A 357 -9.14 -7.09 8.09
C VAL A 357 -9.55 -8.50 8.50
N GLY A 358 -9.94 -8.72 9.76
CA GLY A 358 -10.13 -10.05 10.33
C GLY A 358 -8.83 -10.82 10.49
N MET A 359 -8.95 -12.13 10.69
CA MET A 359 -7.79 -13.03 10.84
C MET A 359 -7.07 -13.29 9.52
N PHE A 360 -7.79 -13.34 8.40
CA PHE A 360 -7.27 -13.77 7.12
C PHE A 360 -7.18 -12.59 6.14
N PRO A 361 -6.01 -12.32 5.53
CA PRO A 361 -5.87 -11.23 4.56
C PRO A 361 -6.75 -11.43 3.32
N GLN A 362 -7.16 -10.34 2.68
CA GLN A 362 -7.89 -10.39 1.41
C GLN A 362 -7.02 -11.06 0.34
N GLY A 363 -7.61 -12.00 -0.41
CA GLY A 363 -6.91 -12.86 -1.36
C GLY A 363 -6.31 -14.13 -0.73
N TYR A 364 -6.48 -14.38 0.58
CA TYR A 364 -6.00 -15.61 1.21
C TYR A 364 -6.80 -16.84 0.77
N GLY A 365 -6.10 -17.93 0.47
CA GLY A 365 -6.68 -19.19 0.02
C GLY A 365 -7.07 -20.13 1.15
N LEU A 366 -8.37 -20.37 1.32
CA LEU A 366 -8.91 -21.27 2.35
C LEU A 366 -9.53 -22.53 1.74
N PRO A 367 -9.01 -23.72 2.10
CA PRO A 367 -9.71 -24.97 1.93
C PRO A 367 -10.82 -25.10 2.98
N TYR A 368 -11.98 -25.59 2.56
CA TYR A 368 -13.13 -25.74 3.44
C TYR A 368 -13.94 -27.00 3.12
N ILE A 369 -14.69 -27.48 4.10
CA ILE A 369 -15.67 -28.57 3.94
C ILE A 369 -16.99 -27.94 3.49
N PRO A 370 -17.45 -28.20 2.25
CA PRO A 370 -18.75 -27.70 1.81
C PRO A 370 -19.88 -28.44 2.50
N LYS A 371 -21.06 -27.81 2.50
CA LYS A 371 -22.31 -28.42 2.93
C LYS A 371 -23.16 -28.86 1.75
N ASP A 372 -23.90 -29.95 1.91
CA ASP A 372 -24.92 -30.38 0.96
C ASP A 372 -26.21 -29.54 1.05
N SER A 373 -27.24 -29.91 0.31
CA SER A 373 -28.54 -29.21 0.31
C SER A 373 -29.26 -29.27 1.66
N ASP A 374 -28.95 -30.28 2.47
CA ASP A 374 -29.58 -30.52 3.77
C ASP A 374 -28.76 -29.89 4.91
N GLY A 375 -27.62 -29.25 4.57
CA GLY A 375 -26.73 -28.59 5.51
C GLY A 375 -25.70 -29.51 6.17
N ASN A 376 -25.57 -30.75 5.70
CA ASN A 376 -24.60 -31.71 6.23
C ASN A 376 -23.22 -31.50 5.62
N ASP A 377 -22.19 -31.75 6.41
CA ASP A 377 -20.80 -31.71 5.95
C ASP A 377 -20.55 -32.80 4.91
N MET A 378 -19.90 -32.44 3.80
CA MET A 378 -19.56 -33.40 2.75
C MET A 378 -18.20 -34.06 3.01
N ASP A 379 -18.03 -35.29 2.54
CA ASP A 379 -16.76 -36.04 2.57
C ASP A 379 -15.74 -35.57 1.52
N ARG A 380 -15.54 -34.25 1.43
CA ARG A 380 -14.55 -33.60 0.57
C ARG A 380 -14.19 -32.21 1.07
N TYR A 381 -13.14 -31.63 0.50
CA TYR A 381 -12.87 -30.21 0.63
C TYR A 381 -12.93 -29.49 -0.71
N GLU A 382 -13.20 -28.20 -0.65
CA GLU A 382 -13.26 -27.27 -1.77
C GLU A 382 -12.42 -26.03 -1.42
N TYR A 383 -12.18 -25.16 -2.39
CA TYR A 383 -11.36 -23.96 -2.23
C TYR A 383 -12.20 -22.69 -2.30
N ALA A 384 -11.84 -21.76 -1.43
CA ALA A 384 -12.39 -20.42 -1.38
C ALA A 384 -11.27 -19.37 -1.21
N ILE A 385 -11.58 -18.11 -1.54
CA ILE A 385 -10.67 -16.96 -1.44
C ILE A 385 -11.32 -15.92 -0.55
N VAL A 386 -10.61 -15.40 0.45
CA VAL A 386 -11.08 -14.29 1.29
C VAL A 386 -11.28 -13.04 0.43
N ALA A 387 -12.49 -12.47 0.48
CA ALA A 387 -12.91 -11.43 -0.45
C ALA A 387 -13.57 -10.20 0.21
N GLY A 388 -13.88 -10.28 1.50
CA GLY A 388 -14.52 -9.19 2.24
C GLY A 388 -13.60 -8.54 3.26
N LEU A 389 -13.94 -7.31 3.64
CA LEU A 389 -13.49 -6.63 4.86
C LEU A 389 -14.64 -6.63 5.88
N TYR A 390 -14.33 -6.29 7.12
CA TYR A 390 -15.27 -6.25 8.24
C TYR A 390 -16.02 -7.57 8.46
N PRO A 391 -15.31 -8.69 8.68
CA PRO A 391 -15.99 -9.92 9.03
C PRO A 391 -16.72 -9.76 10.37
N SER A 392 -17.95 -10.25 10.48
CA SER A 392 -18.74 -10.17 11.71
C SER A 392 -18.07 -10.89 12.89
N ASN A 393 -17.23 -11.88 12.60
CA ASN A 393 -16.38 -12.54 13.58
C ASN A 393 -14.95 -12.60 13.03
N PHE A 394 -13.98 -12.22 13.86
CA PHE A 394 -12.55 -12.17 13.50
C PHE A 394 -12.05 -13.46 12.82
N ARG A 395 -12.53 -14.63 13.24
CA ARG A 395 -12.11 -15.95 12.72
C ARG A 395 -12.96 -16.48 11.57
N GLN A 396 -14.04 -15.79 11.18
CA GLN A 396 -14.98 -16.25 10.16
C GLN A 396 -14.99 -15.29 8.97
N PRO A 397 -14.10 -15.50 7.98
CA PRO A 397 -13.98 -14.59 6.85
C PRO A 397 -15.15 -14.74 5.87
N PHE A 398 -15.46 -13.64 5.18
CA PHE A 398 -16.29 -13.66 3.97
C PHE A 398 -15.42 -14.04 2.76
N CYS A 399 -15.80 -15.11 2.07
CA CYS A 399 -15.03 -15.73 1.01
C CYS A 399 -15.84 -15.88 -0.29
N ARG A 400 -15.14 -15.90 -1.42
CA ARG A 400 -15.66 -16.39 -2.71
C ARG A 400 -15.28 -17.85 -2.87
N ILE A 401 -16.27 -18.69 -3.12
CA ILE A 401 -16.04 -20.10 -3.43
C ILE A 401 -15.47 -20.17 -4.84
N VAL A 402 -14.35 -20.85 -5.07
CA VAL A 402 -13.74 -20.92 -6.41
C VAL A 402 -13.73 -22.34 -7.00
N THR A 403 -14.08 -23.34 -6.20
CA THR A 403 -14.33 -24.70 -6.67
C THR A 403 -15.69 -25.19 -6.20
N TYR A 404 -16.36 -25.95 -7.06
CA TYR A 404 -17.61 -26.62 -6.76
C TYR A 404 -17.61 -27.99 -7.43
N SER A 405 -17.97 -29.03 -6.67
CA SER A 405 -17.86 -30.42 -7.12
C SER A 405 -16.46 -30.71 -7.67
N LEU A 406 -15.44 -30.26 -6.94
CA LEU A 406 -14.02 -30.45 -7.26
C LEU A 406 -13.58 -29.87 -8.61
N THR A 407 -14.30 -28.87 -9.12
CA THR A 407 -13.98 -28.21 -10.39
C THR A 407 -13.83 -26.71 -10.18
N TYR A 408 -12.76 -26.12 -10.72
CA TYR A 408 -12.56 -24.67 -10.70
C TYR A 408 -13.61 -23.94 -11.55
N GLN A 409 -14.23 -22.93 -10.96
CA GLN A 409 -15.24 -22.11 -11.60
C GLN A 409 -14.95 -20.62 -11.33
N ALA A 410 -15.26 -19.77 -12.30
CA ALA A 410 -15.34 -18.33 -12.09
C ALA A 410 -16.67 -18.04 -11.37
N SER A 411 -16.64 -18.02 -10.04
CA SER A 411 -17.84 -18.16 -9.22
C SER A 411 -18.53 -16.84 -8.88
N ALA A 412 -19.87 -16.87 -8.90
CA ALA A 412 -20.75 -15.86 -8.34
C ALA A 412 -21.29 -16.27 -6.94
N ARG A 413 -20.70 -17.26 -6.27
CA ARG A 413 -21.11 -17.68 -4.92
C ARG A 413 -20.12 -17.17 -3.88
N ALA A 414 -20.67 -16.66 -2.79
CA ALA A 414 -19.92 -16.25 -1.62
C ALA A 414 -20.36 -17.07 -0.40
N CYS A 415 -19.49 -17.17 0.60
CA CYS A 415 -19.82 -17.79 1.87
C CYS A 415 -19.11 -17.11 3.03
N VAL A 416 -19.63 -17.32 4.24
CA VAL A 416 -18.90 -17.06 5.48
C VAL A 416 -18.38 -18.41 5.96
N LEU A 417 -17.07 -18.54 6.17
CA LEU A 417 -16.49 -19.81 6.60
C LEU A 417 -16.40 -19.88 8.12
N SER A 418 -17.19 -20.78 8.70
CA SER A 418 -17.12 -21.10 10.13
C SER A 418 -15.81 -21.79 10.52
N ILE A 419 -15.50 -21.82 11.82
CA ILE A 419 -14.35 -22.57 12.36
C ILE A 419 -14.50 -24.08 12.10
N GLU A 420 -15.73 -24.58 12.08
CA GLU A 420 -16.07 -25.99 11.92
C GLU A 420 -15.90 -26.51 10.49
N ASN A 421 -15.90 -25.61 9.50
CA ASN A 421 -15.80 -25.95 8.08
C ASN A 421 -14.49 -25.46 7.45
N ASN A 422 -13.77 -24.53 8.08
CA ASN A 422 -12.51 -24.00 7.57
C ASN A 422 -11.30 -24.87 7.97
N LEU A 423 -10.64 -25.51 7.00
CA LEU A 423 -9.52 -26.44 7.23
C LEU A 423 -8.24 -25.78 7.76
N TYR A 424 -8.18 -24.45 7.83
CA TYR A 424 -7.15 -23.78 8.62
C TYR A 424 -7.23 -24.17 10.10
N PHE A 425 -8.43 -24.41 10.63
CA PHE A 425 -8.62 -24.81 12.02
C PHE A 425 -8.63 -26.33 12.18
N ALA A 426 -8.12 -26.79 13.33
CA ALA A 426 -8.04 -28.21 13.65
C ALA A 426 -9.42 -28.93 13.70
N PRO A 427 -10.51 -28.32 14.24
CA PRO A 427 -11.82 -28.97 14.28
C PRO A 427 -12.31 -29.43 12.90
N ALA A 428 -12.20 -28.58 11.88
CA ALA A 428 -12.59 -28.95 10.52
C ALA A 428 -11.70 -30.08 9.96
N ARG A 429 -10.37 -30.03 10.17
CA ARG A 429 -9.47 -31.08 9.67
C ARG A 429 -9.77 -32.46 10.22
N LYS A 430 -10.10 -32.56 11.52
CA LYS A 430 -10.45 -33.83 12.18
C LYS A 430 -11.62 -34.55 11.50
N LYS A 431 -12.57 -33.80 10.92
CA LYS A 431 -13.70 -34.36 10.18
C LYS A 431 -13.28 -35.08 8.90
N LEU A 432 -12.14 -34.71 8.31
CA LEU A 432 -11.61 -35.34 7.09
C LEU A 432 -10.58 -36.43 7.37
N GLU A 433 -10.05 -36.53 8.60
CA GLU A 433 -9.09 -37.58 8.99
C GLU A 433 -9.72 -38.98 8.97
N VAL A 434 -11.05 -39.08 9.07
CA VAL A 434 -11.80 -40.36 8.96
C VAL A 434 -12.02 -40.80 7.51
N ILE A 435 -11.73 -39.95 6.54
CA ILE A 435 -11.96 -40.24 5.11
C ILE A 435 -10.79 -41.09 4.58
N PRO A 436 -11.07 -42.16 3.78
CA PRO A 436 -10.01 -43.00 3.23
C PRO A 436 -8.97 -42.23 2.41
N GLU A 437 -7.71 -42.63 2.53
CA GLU A 437 -6.58 -41.98 1.86
C GLU A 437 -6.76 -41.89 0.34
N GLU A 438 -7.22 -42.99 -0.29
CA GLU A 438 -7.52 -43.06 -1.72
C GLU A 438 -8.52 -41.99 -2.16
N ARG A 439 -9.51 -41.69 -1.32
CA ARG A 439 -10.52 -40.67 -1.60
C ARG A 439 -9.91 -39.27 -1.52
N LEU A 440 -9.07 -39.01 -0.52
CA LEU A 440 -8.35 -37.74 -0.38
C LEU A 440 -7.38 -37.51 -1.55
N LEU A 441 -6.73 -38.58 -2.05
CA LEU A 441 -5.89 -38.52 -3.24
C LEU A 441 -6.68 -38.18 -4.51
N ASP A 442 -7.88 -38.76 -4.71
CA ASP A 442 -8.76 -38.41 -5.84
C ASP A 442 -9.21 -36.94 -5.78
N ILE A 443 -9.55 -36.44 -4.59
CA ILE A 443 -9.88 -35.02 -4.37
C ILE A 443 -8.68 -34.14 -4.75
N LEU A 444 -7.51 -34.46 -4.20
CA LEU A 444 -6.28 -33.71 -4.45
C LEU A 444 -5.97 -33.64 -5.94
N ARG A 445 -6.04 -34.78 -6.65
CA ARG A 445 -5.77 -34.89 -8.09
C ARG A 445 -6.66 -33.98 -8.94
N LYS A 446 -7.89 -33.70 -8.49
CA LYS A 446 -8.83 -32.81 -9.18
C LYS A 446 -8.59 -31.33 -8.89
N LEU A 447 -8.03 -31.01 -7.72
CA LEU A 447 -7.94 -29.65 -7.22
C LEU A 447 -6.57 -29.00 -7.38
N VAL A 448 -5.51 -29.74 -7.69
CA VAL A 448 -4.16 -29.15 -7.81
C VAL A 448 -3.60 -29.28 -9.22
N TYR A 449 -2.91 -28.23 -9.66
CA TYR A 449 -2.27 -28.18 -10.97
C TYR A 449 -1.03 -29.07 -11.05
N ASP A 450 -0.23 -29.11 -9.98
CA ASP A 450 0.93 -29.99 -9.84
C ASP A 450 0.67 -31.04 -8.77
N PHE A 451 0.16 -32.19 -9.21
CA PHE A 451 -0.17 -33.30 -8.32
C PHE A 451 1.07 -33.97 -7.71
N GLN A 452 2.17 -34.06 -8.47
CA GLN A 452 3.38 -34.75 -8.02
C GLN A 452 4.08 -33.97 -6.92
N GLU A 453 4.25 -32.65 -7.08
CA GLU A 453 4.81 -31.78 -6.04
C GLU A 453 3.94 -31.84 -4.77
N ARG A 454 2.62 -31.80 -4.95
CA ARG A 454 1.68 -31.69 -3.83
C ARG A 454 1.48 -33.00 -3.04
N MET A 455 1.64 -34.17 -3.66
CA MET A 455 1.55 -35.46 -2.97
C MET A 455 2.60 -35.62 -1.85
N ALA A 456 3.73 -34.90 -1.93
CA ALA A 456 4.77 -34.90 -0.90
C ALA A 456 4.37 -34.16 0.40
N SER A 457 3.16 -33.58 0.45
CA SER A 457 2.63 -32.80 1.58
C SER A 457 1.36 -33.43 2.15
N PRO A 458 0.94 -33.12 3.40
CA PRO A 458 -0.27 -33.67 4.01
C PRO A 458 -1.51 -33.57 3.11
N LEU A 459 -2.29 -34.65 2.97
CA LEU A 459 -3.43 -34.69 2.03
C LEU A 459 -4.54 -33.70 2.36
N ILE A 460 -4.70 -33.34 3.64
CA ILE A 460 -5.67 -32.33 4.09
C ILE A 460 -4.95 -30.96 4.17
N PRO A 461 -5.18 -30.04 3.22
CA PRO A 461 -4.51 -28.75 3.20
C PRO A 461 -5.09 -27.80 4.27
N LYS A 462 -4.22 -27.00 4.91
CA LYS A 462 -4.65 -25.88 5.78
C LYS A 462 -4.89 -24.57 5.02
N PHE A 463 -4.26 -24.46 3.85
CA PHE A 463 -4.32 -23.31 2.95
C PHE A 463 -4.13 -23.82 1.52
N TRP A 464 -4.44 -23.00 0.53
CA TRP A 464 -4.08 -23.25 -0.87
C TRP A 464 -3.55 -21.96 -1.50
N HIS A 465 -2.91 -22.06 -2.68
CA HIS A 465 -2.26 -20.94 -3.35
C HIS A 465 -3.13 -20.37 -4.48
N PRO A 466 -3.83 -19.23 -4.29
CA PRO A 466 -4.78 -18.74 -5.27
C PRO A 466 -4.14 -18.04 -6.48
N TYR A 467 -2.84 -17.77 -6.42
CA TYR A 467 -2.07 -17.16 -7.51
C TYR A 467 -2.23 -17.95 -8.81
N ASP A 468 -2.04 -19.29 -8.77
CA ASP A 468 -2.12 -20.15 -9.96
C ASP A 468 -3.52 -20.13 -10.58
N TYR A 469 -4.56 -20.11 -9.73
CA TYR A 469 -5.94 -19.94 -10.18
C TYR A 469 -6.14 -18.59 -10.89
N PHE A 470 -5.59 -17.51 -10.33
CA PHE A 470 -5.78 -16.14 -10.82
C PHE A 470 -4.97 -15.81 -12.09
N LEU A 471 -3.92 -16.59 -12.41
CA LEU A 471 -3.17 -16.46 -13.66
C LEU A 471 -4.04 -16.64 -14.92
N HIS A 472 -5.14 -17.39 -14.82
CA HIS A 472 -6.06 -17.56 -15.93
C HIS A 472 -7.00 -16.36 -16.06
N THR A 473 -7.02 -15.66 -17.20
CA THR A 473 -7.83 -14.46 -17.42
C THR A 473 -9.31 -14.65 -17.03
N LYS A 474 -9.87 -15.84 -17.34
CA LYS A 474 -11.26 -16.20 -17.04
C LYS A 474 -11.61 -16.19 -15.54
N ASN A 475 -10.61 -16.43 -14.69
CA ASN A 475 -10.75 -16.51 -13.24
C ASN A 475 -10.55 -15.15 -12.55
N GLN A 476 -10.10 -14.13 -13.29
CA GLN A 476 -9.85 -12.80 -12.74
C GLN A 476 -11.13 -11.96 -12.54
N ASN A 477 -12.27 -12.45 -13.02
CA ASN A 477 -13.60 -11.85 -12.80
C ASN A 477 -14.24 -12.27 -11.46
N LEU A 478 -13.42 -12.58 -10.45
CA LEU A 478 -13.84 -13.04 -9.11
C LEU A 478 -14.80 -12.09 -8.38
N TRP A 479 -14.80 -10.82 -8.78
CA TRP A 479 -15.39 -9.71 -8.04
C TRP A 479 -16.83 -9.34 -8.43
N ASN A 480 -17.49 -10.15 -9.27
CA ASN A 480 -18.88 -9.90 -9.68
C ASN A 480 -19.86 -10.04 -8.50
N LYS A 481 -21.07 -9.46 -8.58
CA LYS A 481 -22.10 -9.62 -7.52
C LYS A 481 -22.37 -11.11 -7.25
N ALA A 482 -22.44 -11.50 -5.97
CA ALA A 482 -22.63 -12.88 -5.56
C ALA A 482 -23.84 -13.11 -4.69
N ILE A 483 -24.37 -14.34 -4.78
CA ILE A 483 -25.34 -14.89 -3.83
C ILE A 483 -24.53 -15.46 -2.65
N VAL A 484 -24.91 -15.06 -1.43
CA VAL A 484 -24.23 -15.48 -0.19
C VAL A 484 -24.89 -16.75 0.35
N ILE A 485 -24.09 -17.77 0.65
CA ILE A 485 -24.49 -19.04 1.25
C ILE A 485 -23.81 -19.14 2.63
N SER A 486 -24.55 -19.47 3.68
CA SER A 486 -23.99 -19.71 5.00
C SER A 486 -23.42 -21.14 5.08
N ASN A 487 -22.14 -21.27 5.45
CA ASN A 487 -21.49 -22.56 5.70
C ASN A 487 -21.30 -22.80 7.19
#